data_AF-A0A1Y2H9I3-F1
#
_entry.id   AF-A0A1Y2H9I3-F1
#
_cell.length_a   1.000
_cell.length_b   1.000
_cell.length_c   1.000
_cell.angle_alpha   90.00
_cell.angle_beta   90.00
_cell.angle_gamma   90.00
#
_symmetry.space_group_name_H-M   'P 1'
#
loop_
_entity.id
_entity.type
_entity.pdbx_description
1 polymer ?
#
loop_
_entity_poly.entity_id
_entity_poly.type
_entity_poly.pdbx_seq_one_letter_code
_entity_poly.pdbx_strand_id
1 'polypeptide(L)'
;MSSFKPSLIAALAIALVASPSVNAHGRLIQPAALVDNDVRVNANRPCGTNDVAGALANATPQQVTPGQAATFTWRIRNGDGAGPVTARVDTTGTGDSFDVPLTVTEQVPGQRGILSSARNQEAQFTVDIPASLQCNPTCLLQVTQPAGFGSCAPITTGAGGAAGGAKKAVGGAAKKQADGGAKKGAGKKAAGGAKKGKKAGKKGKKGGKRQVAAKGKKGKAKKGKGKGKKARGQGKKKGAGKKAAQQ
;
A
#
# COMPACT_ATOMS: atom_id res chain seq x y z
N MET A 1 7.04 -64.83 37.65
CA MET A 1 6.67 -63.45 38.05
C MET A 1 7.24 -62.52 36.99
N SER A 2 6.45 -62.22 35.95
CA SER A 2 6.90 -61.45 34.78
C SER A 2 6.57 -59.98 34.98
N SER A 3 7.60 -59.15 35.14
CA SER A 3 7.50 -57.69 35.27
C SER A 3 7.22 -57.03 33.92
N PHE A 4 6.02 -56.50 33.74
CA PHE A 4 5.68 -55.57 32.66
C PHE A 4 5.98 -54.13 33.11
N LYS A 5 6.89 -53.45 32.41
CA LYS A 5 7.13 -52.00 32.58
C LYS A 5 6.30 -51.23 31.55
N PRO A 6 5.48 -50.24 31.95
CA PRO A 6 4.75 -49.41 31.01
C PRO A 6 5.69 -48.39 30.36
N SER A 7 5.76 -48.43 29.03
CA SER A 7 6.48 -47.47 28.21
C SER A 7 5.61 -46.22 28.04
N LEU A 8 6.02 -45.11 28.68
CA LEU A 8 5.40 -43.80 28.54
C LEU A 8 5.80 -43.20 27.19
N ILE A 9 4.93 -43.35 26.19
CA ILE A 9 5.03 -42.65 24.90
C ILE A 9 4.65 -41.18 25.14
N ALA A 10 5.66 -40.32 25.20
CA ALA A 10 5.49 -38.87 25.25
C ALA A 10 4.96 -38.37 23.89
N ALA A 11 3.67 -38.07 23.83
CA ALA A 11 3.04 -37.44 22.68
C ALA A 11 3.50 -35.97 22.58
N LEU A 12 4.51 -35.72 21.75
CA LEU A 12 4.97 -34.39 21.39
C LEU A 12 3.93 -33.75 20.44
N ALA A 13 2.97 -33.03 20.99
CA ALA A 13 2.01 -32.23 20.23
C ALA A 13 2.72 -31.00 19.66
N ILE A 14 3.15 -31.08 18.40
CA ILE A 14 3.63 -29.93 17.62
C ILE A 14 2.41 -29.05 17.33
N ALA A 15 2.19 -28.04 18.16
CA ALA A 15 1.24 -26.98 17.91
C ALA A 15 1.76 -26.14 16.74
N LEU A 16 1.29 -26.46 15.53
CA LEU A 16 1.52 -25.69 14.33
C LEU A 16 0.81 -24.33 14.50
N VAL A 17 1.54 -23.32 14.96
CA VAL A 17 1.02 -21.96 15.09
C VAL A 17 0.82 -21.40 13.68
N ALA A 18 -0.37 -21.59 13.14
CA ALA A 18 -0.81 -20.91 11.93
C ALA A 18 -0.86 -19.41 12.23
N SER A 19 0.25 -18.73 11.97
CA SER A 19 0.29 -17.27 12.01
C SER A 19 -0.69 -16.79 10.93
N PRO A 20 -1.80 -16.10 11.28
CA PRO A 20 -2.61 -15.48 10.27
C PRO A 20 -1.73 -14.43 9.62
N SER A 21 -1.26 -14.70 8.41
CA SER A 21 -0.72 -13.67 7.53
C SER A 21 -1.89 -12.73 7.26
N VAL A 22 -2.02 -11.72 8.13
CA VAL A 22 -2.87 -10.55 7.91
C VAL A 22 -2.25 -9.78 6.76
N ASN A 23 -2.48 -10.34 5.60
CA ASN A 23 -2.18 -9.76 4.33
C ASN A 23 -3.12 -8.53 4.32
N ALA A 24 -2.54 -7.35 4.31
CA ALA A 24 -3.20 -6.06 4.35
C ALA A 24 -2.62 -5.29 3.18
N HIS A 25 -3.46 -4.83 2.25
CA HIS A 25 -3.04 -4.95 0.85
C HIS A 25 -3.52 -3.84 -0.07
N GLY A 26 -2.66 -2.84 -0.20
CA GLY A 26 -2.72 -1.90 -1.30
C GLY A 26 -1.41 -2.00 -2.07
N ARG A 27 -1.47 -2.08 -3.41
CA ARG A 27 -0.27 -1.96 -4.24
C ARG A 27 -0.54 -1.47 -5.64
N LEU A 28 0.51 -1.06 -6.34
CA LEU A 28 0.48 -0.81 -7.77
C LEU A 28 0.29 -2.10 -8.56
N ILE A 29 -0.52 -2.02 -9.61
CA ILE A 29 -0.66 -3.06 -10.64
C ILE A 29 -0.42 -2.54 -12.05
N GLN A 30 -0.57 -1.23 -12.27
CA GLN A 30 -0.18 -0.59 -13.52
C GLN A 30 0.51 0.75 -13.22
N PRO A 31 1.83 0.88 -13.48
CA PRO A 31 2.73 -0.21 -13.89
C PRO A 31 2.83 -1.31 -12.83
N ALA A 32 3.32 -2.47 -13.24
CA ALA A 32 3.54 -3.58 -12.33
C ALA A 32 4.52 -3.15 -11.22
N ALA A 33 4.18 -3.48 -9.97
CA ALA A 33 5.08 -3.31 -8.85
C ALA A 33 6.36 -4.16 -9.05
N LEU A 34 7.50 -3.64 -8.60
CA LEU A 34 8.78 -4.36 -8.61
C LEU A 34 8.70 -5.72 -7.89
N VAL A 35 7.88 -5.80 -6.84
CA VAL A 35 7.55 -7.05 -6.16
C VAL A 35 6.06 -7.27 -6.14
N ASP A 36 5.63 -8.45 -6.58
CA ASP A 36 4.22 -8.86 -6.56
C ASP A 36 3.82 -9.42 -5.18
N ASN A 37 4.05 -8.63 -4.13
CA ASN A 37 3.63 -8.97 -2.78
C ASN A 37 3.10 -7.73 -2.10
N ASP A 38 2.08 -7.90 -1.26
CA ASP A 38 1.49 -6.79 -0.53
C ASP A 38 2.25 -6.61 0.78
N VAL A 39 3.33 -5.84 0.67
CA VAL A 39 4.31 -5.64 1.73
C VAL A 39 4.28 -4.21 2.21
N ARG A 40 4.68 -4.02 3.48
CA ARG A 40 4.91 -2.68 4.02
C ARG A 40 6.18 -2.11 3.43
N VAL A 41 6.11 -0.86 3.02
CA VAL A 41 7.29 -0.08 2.67
C VAL A 41 7.77 0.65 3.92
N ASN A 42 9.07 0.67 4.15
CA ASN A 42 9.69 1.33 5.28
C ASN A 42 11.14 1.72 4.92
N ALA A 43 11.84 2.39 5.83
CA ALA A 43 13.20 2.86 5.60
C ALA A 43 14.20 1.75 5.21
N ASN A 44 13.98 0.51 5.65
CA ASN A 44 14.87 -0.62 5.33
C ASN A 44 14.44 -1.31 4.03
N ARG A 45 13.16 -1.28 3.68
CA ARG A 45 12.55 -1.91 2.48
C ARG A 45 11.65 -0.91 1.77
N PRO A 46 12.20 0.16 1.20
CA PRO A 46 11.41 1.27 0.67
C PRO A 46 10.57 0.85 -0.55
N CYS A 47 10.99 -0.18 -1.29
CA CYS A 47 10.22 -0.78 -2.36
C CYS A 47 9.58 -2.11 -2.01
N GLY A 48 9.52 -2.45 -0.71
CA GLY A 48 9.06 -3.77 -0.29
C GLY A 48 10.10 -4.87 -0.51
N THR A 49 11.28 -4.55 -1.03
CA THR A 49 12.44 -5.42 -1.22
C THR A 49 13.73 -4.67 -0.89
N ASN A 50 14.79 -5.41 -0.56
CA ASN A 50 16.16 -4.89 -0.46
C ASN A 50 16.91 -5.07 -1.80
N ASP A 51 16.46 -6.00 -2.64
CA ASP A 51 17.04 -6.26 -3.96
C ASP A 51 16.23 -5.50 -5.02
N VAL A 52 16.41 -4.18 -5.04
CA VAL A 52 15.73 -3.31 -6.00
C VAL A 52 16.31 -3.52 -7.40
N ALA A 53 17.63 -3.67 -7.52
CA ALA A 53 18.30 -3.86 -8.80
C ALA A 53 17.85 -5.16 -9.50
N GLY A 54 17.79 -6.29 -8.77
CA GLY A 54 17.31 -7.56 -9.32
C GLY A 54 15.83 -7.51 -9.70
N ALA A 55 14.99 -6.83 -8.89
CA ALA A 55 13.58 -6.64 -9.22
C ALA A 55 13.39 -5.74 -10.46
N LEU A 56 14.22 -4.70 -10.61
CA LEU A 56 14.16 -3.76 -11.73
C LEU A 56 14.56 -4.40 -13.06
N ALA A 57 15.50 -5.35 -13.06
CA ALA A 57 15.98 -6.03 -14.27
C ALA A 57 14.86 -6.73 -15.07
N ASN A 58 13.77 -7.12 -14.40
CA ASN A 58 12.64 -7.82 -15.01
C ASN A 58 11.39 -6.92 -15.19
N ALA A 59 11.48 -5.66 -14.79
CA ALA A 59 10.34 -4.77 -14.75
C ALA A 59 10.28 -3.89 -16.01
N THR A 60 9.07 -3.67 -16.54
CA THR A 60 8.85 -2.77 -17.68
C THR A 60 8.49 -1.37 -17.18
N PRO A 61 9.32 -0.34 -17.41
CA PRO A 61 9.01 1.03 -17.02
C PRO A 61 7.75 1.55 -17.71
N GLN A 62 6.87 2.21 -16.95
CA GLN A 62 5.82 3.04 -17.56
C GLN A 62 6.43 4.36 -18.03
N GLN A 63 6.17 4.72 -19.29
CA GLN A 63 6.52 6.03 -19.78
C GLN A 63 5.58 7.09 -19.20
N VAL A 64 6.15 8.17 -18.68
CA VAL A 64 5.44 9.36 -18.23
C VAL A 64 5.99 10.60 -18.93
N THR A 65 5.15 11.63 -19.07
CA THR A 65 5.54 12.90 -19.69
C THR A 65 5.71 13.98 -18.62
N PRO A 66 6.91 14.55 -18.44
CA PRO A 66 7.12 15.67 -17.53
C PRO A 66 6.14 16.83 -17.81
N GLY A 67 5.60 17.42 -16.74
CA GLY A 67 4.64 18.53 -16.82
C GLY A 67 3.21 18.11 -17.15
N GLN A 68 2.91 16.82 -17.22
CA GLN A 68 1.57 16.29 -17.48
C GLN A 68 1.09 15.40 -16.34
N ALA A 69 -0.23 15.20 -16.26
CA ALA A 69 -0.81 14.22 -15.36
C ALA A 69 -0.57 12.79 -15.86
N ALA A 70 -0.33 11.86 -14.95
CA ALA A 70 -0.22 10.43 -15.23
C ALA A 70 -1.16 9.63 -14.33
N THR A 71 -1.90 8.70 -14.94
CA THR A 71 -2.82 7.80 -14.23
C THR A 71 -2.16 6.45 -13.98
N PHE A 72 -2.43 5.92 -12.79
CA PHE A 72 -1.90 4.67 -12.27
C PHE A 72 -3.04 3.82 -11.74
N THR A 73 -2.86 2.50 -11.75
CA THR A 73 -3.85 1.57 -11.20
C THR A 73 -3.34 0.95 -9.91
N TRP A 74 -4.15 1.07 -8.87
CA TRP A 74 -3.93 0.54 -7.53
C TRP A 74 -4.89 -0.60 -7.24
N ARG A 75 -4.39 -1.69 -6.67
CA ARG A 75 -5.19 -2.82 -6.22
C ARG A 75 -5.38 -2.78 -4.70
N ILE A 76 -6.63 -2.83 -4.29
CA ILE A 76 -7.10 -2.95 -2.91
C ILE A 76 -7.50 -4.42 -2.70
N ARG A 77 -6.64 -5.28 -2.12
CA ARG A 77 -7.05 -6.69 -1.92
C ARG A 77 -8.07 -6.86 -0.81
N ASN A 78 -8.03 -6.01 0.20
CA ASN A 78 -8.94 -6.06 1.33
C ASN A 78 -9.21 -4.66 1.91
N GLY A 79 -10.03 -4.61 2.95
CA GLY A 79 -10.57 -3.36 3.47
C GLY A 79 -9.56 -2.40 4.09
N ASP A 80 -8.29 -2.78 4.27
CA ASP A 80 -7.19 -1.93 4.74
C ASP A 80 -6.12 -1.65 3.65
N GLY A 81 -6.50 -1.89 2.39
CA GLY A 81 -5.70 -1.63 1.18
C GLY A 81 -5.93 -0.29 0.51
N ALA A 82 -6.81 0.54 1.08
CA ALA A 82 -7.46 1.65 0.39
C ALA A 82 -6.67 2.96 0.46
N GLY A 83 -7.23 4.04 -0.07
CA GLY A 83 -6.58 5.36 -0.02
C GLY A 83 -6.83 6.15 1.28
N PRO A 84 -6.37 7.41 1.33
CA PRO A 84 -5.64 8.11 0.28
C PRO A 84 -4.17 7.66 0.18
N VAL A 85 -3.67 7.43 -1.03
CA VAL A 85 -2.26 7.14 -1.29
C VAL A 85 -1.42 8.41 -1.36
N THR A 86 -0.13 8.29 -1.10
CA THR A 86 0.92 9.27 -1.39
C THR A 86 1.86 8.70 -2.45
N ALA A 87 2.47 9.57 -3.25
CA ALA A 87 3.38 9.21 -4.31
C ALA A 87 4.68 10.02 -4.22
N ARG A 88 5.82 9.35 -4.36
CA ARG A 88 7.15 9.97 -4.36
C ARG A 88 8.04 9.27 -5.38
N VAL A 89 9.03 9.99 -5.93
CA VAL A 89 9.95 9.46 -6.93
C VAL A 89 11.38 9.50 -6.42
N ASP A 90 12.08 8.39 -6.66
CA ASP A 90 13.54 8.30 -6.64
C ASP A 90 14.07 8.46 -8.06
N THR A 91 14.71 9.58 -8.32
CA THR A 91 15.26 9.92 -9.66
C THR A 91 16.53 9.14 -10.01
N THR A 92 17.19 8.52 -9.02
CA THR A 92 18.38 7.70 -9.24
C THR A 92 18.03 6.27 -9.65
N GLY A 93 16.79 5.85 -9.39
CA GLY A 93 16.30 4.51 -9.70
C GLY A 93 16.85 3.40 -8.81
N THR A 94 17.59 3.73 -7.72
CA THR A 94 18.18 2.72 -6.83
C THR A 94 17.20 2.23 -5.75
N GLY A 95 16.18 3.03 -5.46
CA GLY A 95 15.20 2.78 -4.41
C GLY A 95 15.64 3.28 -3.05
N ASP A 96 16.72 4.05 -2.95
CA ASP A 96 17.28 4.49 -1.67
C ASP A 96 16.68 5.81 -1.18
N SER A 97 16.20 6.67 -2.08
CA SER A 97 15.81 8.04 -1.73
C SER A 97 14.67 8.57 -2.60
N PHE A 98 13.50 8.73 -1.99
CA PHE A 98 12.27 9.15 -2.69
C PHE A 98 12.02 10.66 -2.57
N ASP A 99 13.00 11.49 -2.89
CA ASP A 99 12.99 12.90 -2.48
C ASP A 99 12.01 13.80 -3.26
N VAL A 100 11.48 13.34 -4.39
CA VAL A 100 10.56 14.12 -5.22
C VAL A 100 9.12 13.73 -4.89
N PRO A 101 8.37 14.50 -4.07
CA PRO A 101 6.94 14.22 -3.87
C PRO A 101 6.15 14.54 -5.15
N LEU A 102 5.14 13.73 -5.44
CA LEU A 102 4.17 14.00 -6.50
C LEU A 102 2.85 14.47 -5.88
N THR A 103 2.18 15.40 -6.56
CA THR A 103 0.81 15.80 -6.20
C THR A 103 -0.14 14.75 -6.74
N VAL A 104 -0.91 14.11 -5.86
CA VAL A 104 -1.98 13.19 -6.27
C VAL A 104 -3.26 14.01 -6.44
N THR A 105 -3.75 14.12 -7.67
CA THR A 105 -4.92 14.94 -8.04
C THR A 105 -6.23 14.17 -7.98
N GLU A 106 -6.17 12.85 -8.23
CA GLU A 106 -7.29 11.93 -8.05
C GLU A 106 -6.85 10.80 -7.12
N GLN A 107 -7.56 10.60 -6.01
CA GLN A 107 -7.18 9.64 -4.98
C GLN A 107 -7.82 8.27 -5.17
N VAL A 108 -7.10 7.22 -4.77
CA VAL A 108 -7.69 5.92 -4.44
C VAL A 108 -8.78 6.13 -3.37
N PRO A 109 -9.99 5.56 -3.52
CA PRO A 109 -11.06 5.70 -2.55
C PRO A 109 -10.69 5.05 -1.22
N GLY A 110 -11.23 5.57 -0.12
CA GLY A 110 -10.95 5.10 1.23
C GLY A 110 -10.64 6.24 2.18
N GLN A 111 -10.74 5.96 3.47
CA GLN A 111 -10.41 6.91 4.52
C GLN A 111 -9.40 6.27 5.48
N ARG A 112 -8.20 6.88 5.57
CA ARG A 112 -7.09 6.40 6.41
C ARG A 112 -6.63 4.97 6.07
N GLY A 113 -6.66 4.61 4.79
CA GLY A 113 -6.34 3.26 4.31
C GLY A 113 -7.52 2.28 4.39
N ILE A 114 -8.67 2.71 4.91
CA ILE A 114 -9.82 1.82 5.14
C ILE A 114 -10.93 2.06 4.11
N LEU A 115 -11.38 0.96 3.51
CA LEU A 115 -12.61 0.88 2.72
C LEU A 115 -13.26 -0.47 3.01
N SER A 116 -14.16 -0.50 4.00
CA SER A 116 -14.68 -1.75 4.60
C SER A 116 -15.28 -2.73 3.59
N SER A 117 -15.91 -2.22 2.54
CA SER A 117 -16.52 -3.00 1.45
C SER A 117 -15.53 -3.49 0.38
N ALA A 118 -14.30 -2.97 0.34
CA ALA A 118 -13.35 -3.30 -0.72
C ALA A 118 -12.72 -4.68 -0.53
N ARG A 119 -12.84 -5.54 -1.53
CA ARG A 119 -12.18 -6.84 -1.63
C ARG A 119 -11.78 -7.06 -3.08
N ASN A 120 -10.48 -7.22 -3.33
CA ASN A 120 -9.89 -7.36 -4.67
C ASN A 120 -10.42 -6.32 -5.67
N GLN A 121 -10.50 -5.07 -5.24
CA GLN A 121 -10.93 -3.96 -6.10
C GLN A 121 -9.73 -3.27 -6.70
N GLU A 122 -9.91 -2.70 -7.88
CA GLU A 122 -8.94 -1.84 -8.53
C GLU A 122 -9.48 -0.43 -8.56
N ALA A 123 -8.62 0.54 -8.30
CA ALA A 123 -8.94 1.96 -8.37
C ALA A 123 -7.82 2.68 -9.11
N GLN A 124 -8.21 3.67 -9.90
CA GLN A 124 -7.25 4.57 -10.52
C GLN A 124 -6.95 5.73 -9.59
N PHE A 125 -5.73 6.25 -9.70
CA PHE A 125 -5.34 7.50 -9.10
C PHE A 125 -4.46 8.25 -10.10
N THR A 126 -4.52 9.57 -10.05
CA THR A 126 -3.83 10.44 -11.00
C THR A 126 -2.86 11.32 -10.23
N VAL A 127 -1.67 11.51 -10.77
CA VAL A 127 -0.63 12.37 -10.18
C VAL A 127 -0.10 13.35 -11.21
N ASP A 128 0.28 14.54 -10.75
CA ASP A 128 0.99 15.50 -11.57
C ASP A 128 2.48 15.14 -11.62
N ILE A 129 3.01 14.98 -12.83
CA ILE A 129 4.43 14.74 -13.06
C ILE A 129 5.12 16.10 -13.17
N PRO A 130 6.08 16.46 -12.28
CA PRO A 130 6.80 17.72 -12.38
C PRO A 130 7.49 17.87 -13.74
N ALA A 131 7.44 19.07 -14.31
CA ALA A 131 8.16 19.38 -15.56
C ALA A 131 9.68 19.21 -15.43
N SER A 132 10.21 19.34 -14.22
CA SER A 132 11.63 19.13 -13.89
C SER A 132 12.00 17.66 -13.67
N LEU A 133 11.05 16.72 -13.72
CA LEU A 133 11.35 15.32 -13.49
C LEU A 133 12.17 14.76 -14.67
N GLN A 134 13.34 14.20 -14.35
CA GLN A 134 14.22 13.55 -15.31
C GLN A 134 14.61 12.17 -14.78
N CYS A 135 14.37 11.14 -15.59
CA CYS A 135 14.82 9.78 -15.32
C CYS A 135 15.99 9.43 -16.24
N ASN A 136 17.04 8.82 -15.68
CA ASN A 136 18.19 8.37 -16.45
C ASN A 136 18.68 6.98 -15.99
N PRO A 137 18.36 5.89 -16.71
CA PRO A 137 17.30 5.78 -17.71
C PRO A 137 15.89 5.63 -17.08
N THR A 138 15.83 5.26 -15.80
CA THR A 138 14.61 4.87 -15.09
C THR A 138 14.59 5.49 -13.71
N CYS A 139 13.45 6.03 -13.30
CA CYS A 139 13.18 6.39 -11.91
C CYS A 139 12.34 5.30 -11.24
N LEU A 140 12.26 5.33 -9.91
CA LEU A 140 11.29 4.53 -9.17
C LEU A 140 10.20 5.40 -8.57
N LEU A 141 8.94 5.06 -8.87
CA LEU A 141 7.77 5.62 -8.25
C LEU A 141 7.38 4.77 -7.05
N GLN A 142 7.51 5.30 -5.82
CA GLN A 142 6.95 4.71 -4.62
C GLN A 142 5.55 5.26 -4.37
N VAL A 143 4.60 4.36 -4.17
CA VAL A 143 3.23 4.70 -3.76
C VAL A 143 2.96 4.02 -2.43
N THR A 144 2.51 4.80 -1.46
CA THR A 144 2.30 4.35 -0.07
C THR A 144 0.91 4.76 0.39
N GLN A 145 0.22 3.87 1.09
CA GLN A 145 -1.04 4.18 1.76
C GLN A 145 -0.84 4.42 3.27
N PRO A 146 -1.82 5.00 4.00
CA PRO A 146 -1.63 5.43 5.39
C PRO A 146 -1.31 4.29 6.37
N ALA A 147 -1.71 3.05 6.04
CA ALA A 147 -1.38 1.86 6.80
C ALA A 147 0.09 1.42 6.68
N GLY A 148 0.87 2.05 5.79
CA GLY A 148 2.29 1.77 5.54
C GLY A 148 2.55 0.70 4.46
N PHE A 149 1.50 0.19 3.82
CA PHE A 149 1.66 -0.66 2.64
C PHE A 149 1.93 0.17 1.41
N GLY A 150 2.71 -0.40 0.50
CA GLY A 150 3.13 0.29 -0.68
C GLY A 150 3.87 -0.61 -1.65
N SER A 151 4.26 -0.02 -2.75
CA SER A 151 5.07 -0.67 -3.76
C SER A 151 5.84 0.37 -4.55
N CYS A 152 6.99 -0.02 -5.08
CA CYS A 152 7.64 0.74 -6.13
C CYS A 152 7.28 0.18 -7.50
N ALA A 153 7.26 1.04 -8.50
CA ALA A 153 7.23 0.63 -9.90
C ALA A 153 8.15 1.51 -10.74
N PRO A 154 8.77 0.95 -11.80
CA PRO A 154 9.65 1.74 -12.66
C PRO A 154 8.86 2.69 -13.55
N ILE A 155 9.37 3.90 -13.68
CA ILE A 155 8.89 4.89 -14.64
C ILE A 155 10.06 5.44 -15.45
N THR A 156 9.79 5.87 -16.67
CA THR A 156 10.77 6.58 -17.49
C THR A 156 10.16 7.86 -18.04
N THR A 157 10.97 8.90 -18.16
CA THR A 157 10.62 10.12 -18.87
C THR A 157 11.16 9.98 -20.28
N GLY A 158 10.35 9.43 -21.19
CA GLY A 158 10.74 9.36 -22.60
C GLY A 158 10.95 10.76 -23.17
N ALA A 159 11.85 10.90 -24.13
CA ALA A 159 12.03 12.15 -24.89
C ALA A 159 10.77 12.40 -25.74
N GLY A 160 9.76 13.07 -25.19
CA GLY A 160 8.66 13.71 -25.93
C GLY A 160 7.87 12.86 -26.93
N GLY A 161 7.95 11.53 -26.89
CA GLY A 161 7.14 10.67 -27.75
C GLY A 161 5.69 10.72 -27.27
N ALA A 162 4.82 11.27 -28.12
CA ALA A 162 3.40 11.49 -27.88
C ALA A 162 2.76 10.38 -27.04
N ALA A 163 2.10 10.77 -25.94
CA ALA A 163 1.40 9.87 -25.06
C ALA A 163 0.39 9.02 -25.85
N GLY A 164 0.76 7.78 -26.12
CA GLY A 164 -0.17 6.71 -26.51
C GLY A 164 -1.06 6.41 -25.31
N GLY A 165 -2.04 7.28 -25.07
CA GLY A 165 -3.10 7.07 -24.11
C GLY A 165 -3.91 5.86 -24.53
N ALA A 166 -3.43 4.67 -24.17
CA ALA A 166 -4.26 3.49 -24.14
C ALA A 166 -5.32 3.72 -23.06
N LYS A 167 -6.43 4.36 -23.45
CA LYS A 167 -7.71 4.20 -22.76
C LYS A 167 -8.01 2.72 -22.75
N LYS A 168 -7.51 1.99 -21.75
CA LYS A 168 -8.02 0.67 -21.43
C LYS A 168 -9.47 0.90 -21.03
N ALA A 169 -10.38 0.50 -21.90
CA ALA A 169 -11.79 0.46 -21.60
C ALA A 169 -11.94 -0.30 -20.28
N VAL A 170 -12.27 0.42 -19.21
CA VAL A 170 -12.80 -0.19 -18.00
C VAL A 170 -14.21 -0.62 -18.38
N GLY A 171 -14.29 -1.75 -19.09
CA GLY A 171 -15.52 -2.47 -19.31
C GLY A 171 -16.01 -2.88 -17.93
N GLY A 172 -16.84 -2.02 -17.34
CA GLY A 172 -17.65 -2.33 -16.18
C GLY A 172 -18.63 -3.44 -16.55
N ALA A 173 -18.15 -4.67 -16.61
CA ALA A 173 -18.98 -5.83 -16.36
C ALA A 173 -19.19 -5.88 -14.85
N ALA A 174 -20.07 -5.02 -14.35
CA ALA A 174 -20.76 -5.27 -13.11
C ALA A 174 -21.48 -6.62 -13.28
N LYS A 175 -20.83 -7.71 -12.88
CA LYS A 175 -21.53 -8.99 -12.66
C LYS A 175 -22.52 -8.73 -11.54
N LYS A 176 -23.76 -8.50 -11.93
CA LYS A 176 -24.96 -8.60 -11.10
C LYS A 176 -24.87 -9.95 -10.39
N GLN A 177 -24.50 -9.96 -9.11
CA GLN A 177 -24.63 -11.16 -8.29
C GLN A 177 -26.12 -11.50 -8.23
N ALA A 178 -26.48 -12.60 -8.86
CA ALA A 178 -27.80 -13.18 -8.78
C ALA A 178 -28.00 -13.71 -7.36
N ASP A 179 -28.90 -13.07 -6.63
CA ASP A 179 -29.51 -13.62 -5.42
C ASP A 179 -30.34 -14.83 -5.83
N GLY A 180 -29.86 -16.03 -5.49
CA GLY A 180 -30.50 -17.30 -5.80
C GLY A 180 -31.68 -17.57 -4.88
N GLY A 181 -32.80 -16.87 -5.11
CA GLY A 181 -34.07 -17.11 -4.45
C GLY A 181 -35.07 -17.79 -5.39
N ALA A 182 -35.25 -19.11 -5.28
CA ALA A 182 -36.50 -19.79 -5.64
C ALA A 182 -36.57 -21.24 -5.11
N LYS A 183 -37.47 -21.49 -4.16
CA LYS A 183 -38.45 -22.59 -4.33
C LYS A 183 -39.75 -22.28 -3.59
N LYS A 184 -40.79 -22.11 -4.42
CA LYS A 184 -42.22 -22.15 -4.10
C LYS A 184 -42.56 -23.46 -3.37
N GLY A 185 -43.21 -23.36 -2.23
CA GLY A 185 -44.05 -24.40 -1.64
C GLY A 185 -45.44 -23.83 -1.38
N ALA A 186 -46.44 -24.32 -2.11
CA ALA A 186 -47.83 -23.95 -1.96
C ALA A 186 -48.45 -24.63 -0.73
N GLY A 187 -49.21 -23.88 0.07
CA GLY A 187 -50.02 -24.41 1.17
C GLY A 187 -51.15 -23.44 1.55
N LYS A 188 -52.39 -23.88 1.35
CA LYS A 188 -53.67 -23.14 1.52
C LYS A 188 -54.04 -22.87 3.00
N LYS A 189 -54.78 -21.76 3.20
CA LYS A 189 -55.89 -21.47 4.18
C LYS A 189 -55.59 -21.69 5.69
N ALA A 190 -56.13 -20.95 6.66
CA ALA A 190 -57.31 -20.09 6.78
C ALA A 190 -57.18 -19.10 7.97
N ALA A 191 -58.11 -18.14 7.99
CA ALA A 191 -58.80 -17.57 9.15
C ALA A 191 -58.04 -16.70 10.18
N GLY A 192 -58.41 -15.41 10.20
CA GLY A 192 -59.09 -14.80 11.35
C GLY A 192 -58.22 -14.33 12.52
N GLY A 193 -58.31 -13.03 12.84
CA GLY A 193 -57.91 -12.56 14.17
C GLY A 193 -57.47 -11.11 14.21
N ALA A 194 -58.44 -10.20 14.34
CA ALA A 194 -58.21 -8.85 14.82
C ALA A 194 -57.51 -8.87 16.18
N LYS A 195 -56.56 -7.95 16.42
CA LYS A 195 -56.44 -7.25 17.71
C LYS A 195 -55.59 -5.97 17.61
N LYS A 196 -56.25 -4.88 18.00
CA LYS A 196 -55.70 -3.58 18.39
C LYS A 196 -54.51 -3.74 19.35
N GLY A 197 -53.49 -2.92 19.18
CA GLY A 197 -52.38 -2.82 20.12
C GLY A 197 -51.59 -1.52 19.97
N LYS A 198 -52.19 -0.40 20.42
CA LYS A 198 -51.48 0.85 20.76
C LYS A 198 -50.28 0.53 21.67
N LYS A 199 -49.10 1.10 21.43
CA LYS A 199 -48.28 1.74 22.48
C LYS A 199 -47.39 2.83 21.90
N ALA A 200 -47.75 4.06 22.27
CA ALA A 200 -46.87 5.22 22.28
C ALA A 200 -45.88 5.13 23.44
N GLY A 201 -44.72 5.78 23.28
CA GLY A 201 -43.74 6.05 24.34
C GLY A 201 -42.32 6.02 23.74
N LYS A 202 -41.41 6.96 24.01
CA LYS A 202 -41.36 8.05 24.98
C LYS A 202 -40.40 9.13 24.45
N LYS A 203 -40.77 10.38 24.78
CA LYS A 203 -39.93 11.57 24.82
C LYS A 203 -38.62 11.34 25.60
N GLY A 204 -37.53 11.90 25.07
CA GLY A 204 -36.73 12.90 25.77
C GLY A 204 -35.51 12.45 26.59
N LYS A 205 -34.33 12.98 26.22
CA LYS A 205 -33.35 13.65 27.11
C LYS A 205 -32.28 14.31 26.23
N LYS A 206 -32.33 15.62 26.01
CA LYS A 206 -31.64 16.67 26.78
C LYS A 206 -30.18 16.35 27.10
N GLY A 207 -29.30 17.10 26.42
CA GLY A 207 -28.39 18.03 27.08
C GLY A 207 -27.12 17.43 27.70
N GLY A 208 -26.00 17.62 27.02
CA GLY A 208 -24.67 17.43 27.56
C GLY A 208 -23.67 18.39 26.94
N LYS A 209 -23.81 19.69 27.23
CA LYS A 209 -22.70 20.64 27.08
C LYS A 209 -21.61 20.22 28.06
N ARG A 210 -20.42 19.88 27.56
CA ARG A 210 -19.18 19.99 28.33
C ARG A 210 -18.26 20.94 27.59
N GLN A 211 -18.24 22.17 28.09
CA GLN A 211 -17.20 23.14 27.82
C GLN A 211 -15.93 22.79 28.62
N VAL A 212 -14.81 23.26 28.07
CA VAL A 212 -13.55 23.67 28.71
C VAL A 212 -12.74 22.65 29.53
N ALA A 213 -11.52 22.40 29.06
CA ALA A 213 -10.32 22.68 29.84
C ALA A 213 -9.08 22.76 28.93
N ALA A 214 -8.64 23.99 28.68
CA ALA A 214 -7.30 24.30 28.22
C ALA A 214 -6.28 23.99 29.33
N LYS A 215 -5.26 23.19 29.01
CA LYS A 215 -3.92 23.19 29.63
C LYS A 215 -2.97 22.84 28.48
N GLY A 216 -2.15 23.73 27.93
CA GLY A 216 -1.26 24.62 28.66
C GLY A 216 -0.05 23.84 29.20
N LYS A 217 0.81 23.29 28.33
CA LYS A 217 2.17 22.89 28.71
C LYS A 217 3.19 23.46 27.73
N LYS A 218 3.71 24.62 28.12
CA LYS A 218 4.99 25.17 27.68
C LYS A 218 6.13 24.30 28.25
N GLY A 219 7.20 24.17 27.47
CA GLY A 219 8.52 23.71 27.94
C GLY A 219 9.00 22.45 27.23
N LYS A 220 10.23 22.32 26.76
CA LYS A 220 11.41 23.18 26.81
C LYS A 220 12.27 22.88 25.58
N ALA A 221 12.77 23.91 24.93
CA ALA A 221 13.88 23.80 23.99
C ALA A 221 15.13 23.31 24.75
N LYS A 222 15.68 22.14 24.37
CA LYS A 222 17.04 21.75 24.74
C LYS A 222 17.97 22.09 23.58
N LYS A 223 18.64 23.23 23.73
CA LYS A 223 19.77 23.69 22.92
C LYS A 223 20.99 22.85 23.31
N GLY A 224 21.25 21.77 22.58
CA GLY A 224 22.44 20.94 22.74
C GLY A 224 23.59 21.44 21.87
N LYS A 225 24.44 22.32 22.42
CA LYS A 225 25.78 22.60 21.90
C LYS A 225 26.66 21.36 22.13
N GLY A 226 26.97 20.62 21.07
CA GLY A 226 28.00 19.57 21.06
C GLY A 226 29.16 19.98 20.17
N LYS A 227 30.21 20.54 20.80
CA LYS A 227 31.50 20.85 20.16
C LYS A 227 32.19 19.54 19.74
N GLY A 228 32.65 19.51 18.49
CA GLY A 228 33.91 18.99 17.99
C GLY A 228 34.40 17.60 18.44
N LYS A 229 34.80 16.78 17.45
CA LYS A 229 36.09 16.09 17.47
C LYS A 229 36.46 15.55 16.09
N LYS A 230 37.56 16.12 15.58
CA LYS A 230 38.67 15.50 14.86
C LYS A 230 38.38 14.72 13.57
N ALA A 231 38.80 15.38 12.49
CA ALA A 231 39.36 14.78 11.30
C ALA A 231 40.35 13.64 11.63
N ARG A 232 40.21 12.53 10.90
CA ARG A 232 41.32 11.64 10.54
C ARG A 232 41.14 11.27 9.08
N GLY A 233 41.97 11.86 8.23
CA GLY A 233 42.19 11.37 6.88
C GLY A 233 42.99 10.08 6.90
N GLN A 234 42.79 9.28 5.85
CA GLN A 234 43.62 8.19 5.30
C GLN A 234 42.69 7.46 4.32
N GLY A 235 43.02 7.14 3.09
CA GLY A 235 44.22 7.31 2.30
C GLY A 235 43.84 7.05 0.84
N LYS A 236 44.41 7.86 -0.05
CA LYS A 236 44.22 7.82 -1.50
C LYS A 236 45.10 6.70 -2.05
N LYS A 237 44.56 5.51 -2.33
CA LYS A 237 45.27 4.49 -3.13
C LYS A 237 44.91 4.69 -4.62
N LYS A 238 45.81 5.37 -5.33
CA LYS A 238 45.88 5.35 -6.79
C LYS A 238 46.42 3.98 -7.21
N GLY A 239 45.57 3.15 -7.82
CA GLY A 239 46.01 1.97 -8.56
C GLY A 239 46.13 2.33 -10.04
N ALA A 240 47.36 2.50 -10.51
CA ALA A 240 47.67 2.53 -11.94
C ALA A 240 47.77 1.09 -12.44
N GLY A 241 46.80 0.64 -13.23
CA GLY A 241 46.82 -0.64 -13.94
C GLY A 241 47.24 -0.44 -15.38
N LYS A 242 48.41 -0.98 -15.73
CA LYS A 242 49.07 -0.89 -17.03
C LYS A 242 48.29 -1.55 -18.16
N LYS A 243 48.47 -0.96 -19.35
CA LYS A 243 48.28 -1.53 -20.69
C LYS A 243 48.89 -2.95 -20.81
N ALA A 244 48.18 -3.83 -21.50
CA ALA A 244 48.79 -4.87 -22.32
C ALA A 244 48.01 -4.97 -23.64
N ALA A 245 48.69 -4.67 -24.74
CA ALA A 245 48.27 -4.96 -26.09
C ALA A 245 48.84 -6.34 -26.47
N GLN A 246 48.00 -7.18 -27.07
CA GLN A 246 48.36 -8.35 -27.89
C GLN A 246 47.37 -8.28 -29.07
N GLN A 247 47.86 -7.87 -30.24
CA GLN A 247 48.24 -8.73 -31.37
C GLN A 247 47.08 -9.60 -31.83
#